data_AF-B9KIZ7-F1
#
_entry.id   AF-B9KIZ7-F1
#
_cell.length_a   1.000
_cell.length_b   1.000
_cell.length_c   1.000
_cell.angle_alpha   90.00
_cell.angle_beta   90.00
_cell.angle_gamma   90.00
#
_symmetry.space_group_name_H-M   'P 1'
#
loop_
_entity.id
_entity.type
_entity.pdbx_description
1 polymer ?
#
loop_
_entity_poly.entity_id
_entity_poly.type
_entity_poly.pdbx_seq_one_letter_code
_entity_poly.pdbx_strand_id
1 'polypeptide(L)'
;MPRMLVYIMLWLTIAHIMVQLRRFVVFSGVPVSRVCDVTGLAKSFGNKVSHSNRKTKRSYLVNLHNVTLVSEVLGRKFKMKVAARTLRTINYKGGFDLYLLNTASRKLSDEAQKIKRKIRAAIASGKSLQCGVL
;
A
#
# COMPACT_ATOMS: atom_id res chain seq x y z
N MET A 1 -51.03 12.73 -22.45
CA MET A 1 -50.16 11.71 -21.81
C MET A 1 -48.69 11.88 -22.23
N PRO A 2 -47.89 12.78 -21.60
CA PRO A 2 -46.43 12.56 -21.59
C PRO A 2 -45.71 12.94 -20.27
N ARG A 3 -46.43 13.32 -19.21
CA ARG A 3 -45.83 13.82 -17.96
C ARG A 3 -45.24 12.73 -17.05
N MET A 4 -45.60 11.44 -17.22
CA MET A 4 -45.02 10.33 -16.43
C MET A 4 -43.63 9.90 -16.90
N LEU A 5 -43.32 10.04 -18.20
CA LEU A 5 -42.05 9.59 -18.77
C LEU A 5 -40.84 10.41 -18.28
N VAL A 6 -41.04 11.70 -18.00
CA VAL A 6 -39.99 12.58 -17.45
C VAL A 6 -39.59 12.15 -16.04
N TYR A 7 -40.56 11.70 -15.23
CA TYR A 7 -40.30 11.25 -13.86
C TYR A 7 -39.54 9.93 -13.84
N ILE A 8 -39.84 9.00 -14.76
CA ILE A 8 -39.15 7.71 -14.90
C ILE A 8 -37.70 7.91 -15.39
N MET A 9 -37.45 8.81 -16.35
CA MET A 9 -36.10 9.11 -16.85
C MET A 9 -35.24 9.90 -15.84
N LEU A 10 -35.85 10.75 -15.02
CA LEU A 10 -35.18 11.44 -13.92
C LEU A 10 -34.87 10.47 -12.76
N TRP A 11 -35.73 9.47 -12.51
CA TRP A 11 -35.48 8.42 -11.52
C TRP A 11 -34.38 7.43 -11.94
N LEU A 12 -34.35 7.03 -13.22
CA LEU A 12 -33.35 6.09 -13.76
C LEU A 12 -31.93 6.67 -13.76
N THR A 13 -31.79 7.99 -13.93
CA THR A 13 -30.50 8.70 -13.85
C THR A 13 -30.05 8.96 -12.40
N ILE A 14 -30.97 9.26 -11.48
CA ILE A 14 -30.68 9.37 -10.04
C ILE A 14 -30.25 8.02 -9.43
N ALA A 15 -30.89 6.92 -9.83
CA ALA A 15 -30.51 5.56 -9.39
C ALA A 15 -29.09 5.18 -9.86
N HIS A 16 -28.69 5.58 -11.06
CA HIS A 16 -27.36 5.30 -11.60
C HIS A 16 -26.26 6.12 -10.89
N ILE A 17 -26.54 7.37 -10.53
CA ILE A 17 -25.62 8.23 -9.73
C ILE A 17 -25.46 7.70 -8.28
N MET A 18 -26.49 7.09 -7.69
CA MET A 18 -26.43 6.53 -6.34
C MET A 18 -25.67 5.18 -6.24
N VAL A 19 -25.58 4.39 -7.32
CA VAL A 19 -24.86 3.09 -7.32
C VAL A 19 -23.33 3.27 -7.37
N GLN A 20 -22.80 4.43 -7.74
CA GLN A 20 -21.36 4.70 -7.75
C GLN A 20 -20.79 5.31 -6.46
N LEU A 21 -21.63 5.56 -5.45
CA LEU A 21 -21.20 6.00 -4.12
C LEU A 21 -21.29 4.92 -3.05
N ARG A 22 -21.26 3.63 -3.42
CA ARG A 22 -20.86 2.57 -2.49
C ARG A 22 -19.35 2.60 -2.30
N ARG A 23 -18.93 3.65 -1.60
CA ARG A 23 -17.70 3.80 -0.84
C ARG A 23 -17.62 2.64 0.14
N PHE A 24 -17.21 1.47 -0.35
CA PHE A 24 -16.86 0.33 0.48
C PHE A 24 -15.53 0.68 1.15
N VAL A 25 -15.66 1.33 2.30
CA VAL A 25 -14.60 1.64 3.25
C VAL A 25 -13.76 0.38 3.44
N VAL A 26 -12.49 0.44 3.04
CA VAL A 26 -11.49 -0.54 3.43
C VAL A 26 -11.42 -0.49 4.95
N PHE A 27 -11.83 -1.61 5.56
CA PHE A 27 -11.70 -1.87 6.98
C PHE A 27 -10.20 -1.80 7.32
N SER A 28 -9.77 -0.66 7.86
CA SER A 28 -8.40 -0.43 8.32
C SER A 28 -8.10 -1.46 9.41
N GLY A 29 -7.32 -2.48 9.05
CA GLY A 29 -6.84 -3.49 9.97
C GLY A 29 -6.11 -2.84 11.14
N VAL A 30 -6.58 -3.15 12.35
CA VAL A 30 -5.99 -2.77 13.63
C VAL A 30 -4.48 -3.06 13.61
N PRO A 31 -3.60 -2.09 13.87
CA PRO A 31 -2.17 -2.33 13.78
C PRO A 31 -1.69 -3.21 14.93
N VAL A 32 -1.21 -4.41 14.61
CA VAL A 32 -0.16 -5.04 15.42
C VAL A 32 1.01 -4.05 15.51
N SER A 33 1.53 -3.80 16.71
CA SER A 33 2.52 -2.74 16.99
C SER A 33 3.85 -2.82 16.22
N ARG A 34 4.11 -3.94 15.53
CA ARG A 34 5.32 -4.20 14.72
C ARG A 34 4.94 -4.68 13.32
N VAL A 35 4.54 -3.74 12.46
CA VAL A 35 4.24 -3.97 11.04
C VAL A 35 5.14 -3.08 10.18
N CYS A 36 5.46 -3.53 8.96
CA CYS A 36 6.15 -2.70 7.98
C CYS A 36 5.16 -1.80 7.21
N ASP A 37 5.40 -0.49 7.22
CA ASP A 37 4.48 0.51 6.64
C ASP A 37 4.37 0.41 5.11
N VAL A 38 5.38 -0.15 4.43
CA VAL A 38 5.40 -0.31 2.97
C VAL A 38 4.62 -1.56 2.51
N THR A 39 4.83 -2.68 3.20
CA THR A 39 4.42 -4.02 2.72
C THR A 39 3.38 -4.70 3.60
N GLY A 40 3.12 -4.20 4.81
CA GLY A 40 2.21 -4.84 5.76
C GLY A 40 2.76 -6.13 6.38
N LEU A 41 4.07 -6.42 6.25
CA LEU A 41 4.70 -7.59 6.88
C LEU A 41 4.53 -7.52 8.40
N ALA A 42 3.88 -8.53 8.97
CA ALA A 42 3.61 -8.67 10.39
C ALA A 42 4.40 -9.82 11.02
N LYS A 43 4.38 -9.89 12.36
CA LYS A 43 4.94 -11.02 13.12
C LYS A 43 4.32 -12.35 12.65
N SER A 44 5.12 -13.41 12.62
CA SER A 44 4.62 -14.77 12.41
C SER A 44 4.69 -15.56 13.70
N PHE A 45 3.81 -16.56 13.84
CA PHE A 45 3.81 -17.49 14.96
C PHE A 45 4.29 -18.86 14.50
N GLY A 46 4.97 -19.59 15.38
CA GLY A 46 5.30 -20.99 15.15
C GLY A 46 5.87 -21.64 16.40
N ASN A 47 6.55 -22.77 16.23
CA ASN A 47 7.02 -23.58 17.36
C ASN A 47 8.55 -23.70 17.37
N LYS A 48 9.14 -23.71 18.56
CA LYS A 48 10.48 -24.27 18.78
C LYS A 48 10.32 -25.78 18.95
N VAL A 49 11.06 -26.57 18.17
CA VAL A 49 11.03 -28.03 18.20
C VAL A 49 12.34 -28.53 18.82
N SER A 50 12.28 -29.39 19.83
CA SER A 50 13.47 -30.06 20.39
C SER A 50 13.86 -31.29 19.57
N HIS A 51 15.04 -31.86 19.84
CA HIS A 51 15.46 -33.16 19.28
C HIS A 51 14.45 -34.28 19.58
N SER A 52 13.77 -34.21 20.73
CA SER A 52 12.67 -35.11 21.12
C SER A 52 11.30 -34.70 20.57
N ASN A 53 11.23 -33.78 19.61
CA ASN A 53 9.99 -33.27 19.00
C ASN A 53 8.99 -32.60 19.96
N ARG A 54 9.42 -32.14 21.14
CA ARG A 54 8.59 -31.31 22.02
C ARG A 54 8.45 -29.92 21.40
N LYS A 55 7.21 -29.48 21.17
CA LYS A 55 6.89 -28.21 20.49
C LYS A 55 6.46 -27.15 21.50
N THR A 56 7.18 -26.04 21.60
CA THR A 56 6.79 -24.87 22.41
C THR A 56 6.47 -23.67 21.53
N LYS A 57 5.37 -22.95 21.82
CA LYS A 57 4.94 -21.79 21.02
C LYS A 57 5.95 -20.65 21.14
N ARG A 58 6.28 -20.02 20.02
CA ARG A 58 7.10 -18.79 19.96
C ARG A 58 6.58 -17.83 18.90
N SER A 59 6.93 -16.55 19.06
CA SER A 59 6.71 -15.54 18.02
C SER A 59 8.01 -15.24 17.26
N TYR A 60 7.89 -15.02 15.96
CA TYR A 60 8.95 -14.56 15.08
C TYR A 60 8.67 -13.11 14.71
N LEU A 61 9.57 -12.23 15.12
CA LEU A 61 9.44 -10.80 14.92
C LEU A 61 10.14 -10.39 13.63
N VAL A 62 9.56 -9.43 12.94
CA VAL A 62 10.18 -8.83 11.74
C VAL A 62 11.28 -7.85 12.19
N ASN A 63 12.41 -7.87 11.49
CA ASN A 63 13.47 -6.87 11.68
C ASN A 63 13.05 -5.54 11.03
N LEU A 64 12.65 -4.56 11.86
CA LEU A 64 12.15 -3.25 11.46
C LEU A 64 13.21 -2.17 11.71
N HIS A 65 13.42 -1.33 10.71
CA HIS A 65 14.33 -0.18 10.76
C HIS A 65 13.57 1.12 10.54
N ASN A 66 13.86 2.15 11.33
CA ASN A 66 13.35 3.50 11.12
C ASN A 66 14.20 4.17 10.04
N VAL A 67 13.70 4.24 8.81
CA VAL A 67 14.44 4.77 7.66
C VAL A 67 13.67 5.92 7.02
N THR A 68 14.43 6.89 6.49
CA THR A 68 13.87 7.96 5.67
C THR A 68 14.05 7.61 4.20
N LEU A 69 12.95 7.35 3.49
CA LEU A 69 12.96 7.10 2.06
C LEU A 69 12.65 8.40 1.31
N VAL A 70 13.43 8.69 0.27
CA VAL A 70 13.23 9.86 -0.58
C VAL A 70 12.47 9.43 -1.83
N SER A 71 11.46 10.21 -2.18
CA SER A 71 10.76 10.10 -3.47
C SER A 71 11.22 11.23 -4.37
N GLU A 72 11.69 10.89 -5.56
CA GLU A 72 12.20 11.83 -6.55
C GLU A 72 11.02 12.49 -7.28
N VAL A 73 9.99 11.69 -7.63
CA VAL A 73 8.82 12.20 -8.38
C VAL A 73 8.02 13.24 -7.58
N LEU A 74 7.96 13.07 -6.25
CA LEU A 74 7.24 13.96 -5.36
C LEU A 74 8.15 14.99 -4.66
N GLY A 75 9.46 14.79 -4.67
CA GLY A 75 10.44 15.61 -3.93
C GLY A 75 10.25 15.55 -2.40
N ARG A 76 9.61 14.49 -1.88
CA ARG A 76 9.27 14.37 -0.45
C ARG A 76 10.05 13.26 0.22
N LYS A 77 10.41 13.50 1.49
CA LYS A 77 11.05 12.52 2.37
C LYS A 77 9.99 11.88 3.27
N PHE A 78 9.95 10.56 3.33
CA PHE A 78 9.04 9.79 4.17
C PHE A 78 9.81 9.04 5.24
N LYS A 79 9.52 9.33 6.51
CA LYS A 79 10.04 8.58 7.66
C LYS A 79 9.06 7.46 7.99
N MET A 80 9.48 6.21 7.89
CA MET A 80 8.63 5.04 8.13
C MET A 80 9.41 3.84 8.65
N LYS A 81 8.70 2.87 9.23
CA LYS A 81 9.24 1.60 9.70
C LYS A 81 9.26 0.60 8.57
N VAL A 82 10.47 0.25 8.12
CA VAL A 82 10.67 -0.62 6.96
C VAL A 82 11.34 -1.91 7.39
N ALA A 83 10.82 -3.04 6.90
CA ALA A 83 11.46 -4.33 7.10
C ALA A 83 12.78 -4.41 6.32
N ALA A 84 13.80 -5.06 6.90
CA ALA A 84 15.10 -5.23 6.24
C ALA A 84 15.01 -5.90 4.85
N ARG A 85 14.09 -6.87 4.68
CA ARG A 85 13.81 -7.50 3.37
C ARG A 85 13.39 -6.47 2.34
N THR A 86 12.49 -5.56 2.72
CA THR A 86 11.94 -4.55 1.83
C THR A 86 13.00 -3.53 1.43
N LEU A 87 13.85 -3.10 2.38
CA LEU A 87 14.99 -2.21 2.08
C LEU A 87 15.93 -2.82 1.04
N ARG A 88 16.28 -4.11 1.18
CA ARG A 88 17.10 -4.82 0.18
C ARG A 88 16.47 -4.80 -1.20
N THR A 89 15.15 -5.01 -1.29
CA THR A 89 14.43 -4.98 -2.57
C THR A 89 14.31 -3.57 -3.15
N ILE A 90 14.14 -2.54 -2.32
CA ILE A 90 14.09 -1.14 -2.77
C ILE A 90 15.43 -0.76 -3.41
N ASN A 91 16.54 -1.09 -2.75
CA ASN A 91 17.87 -0.80 -3.28
C ASN A 91 18.14 -1.58 -4.57
N TYR A 92 17.75 -2.86 -4.62
CA TYR A 92 17.89 -3.66 -5.84
C TYR A 92 17.07 -3.11 -7.02
N LYS A 93 15.90 -2.52 -6.76
CA LYS A 93 15.07 -1.90 -7.82
C LYS A 93 15.52 -0.48 -8.19
N GLY A 94 16.57 0.05 -7.58
CA GLY A 94 17.10 1.37 -7.89
C GLY A 94 16.28 2.54 -7.34
N GLY A 95 15.45 2.33 -6.30
CA GLY A 95 14.76 3.44 -5.65
C GLY A 95 13.34 3.12 -5.16
N PHE A 96 12.81 4.01 -4.32
CA PHE A 96 11.49 3.85 -3.71
C PHE A 96 10.35 3.97 -4.74
N ASP A 97 10.44 4.93 -5.64
CA ASP A 97 9.41 5.18 -6.65
C ASP A 97 9.33 4.03 -7.68
N LEU A 98 10.49 3.55 -8.15
CA LEU A 98 10.59 2.37 -9.03
C LEU A 98 10.03 1.12 -8.34
N TYR A 99 10.32 0.94 -7.06
CA TYR A 99 9.73 -0.16 -6.29
C TYR A 99 8.21 -0.11 -6.27
N LEU A 100 7.61 1.06 -6.04
CA LEU A 100 6.16 1.22 -5.99
C LEU A 100 5.50 1.04 -7.36
N LEU A 101 6.12 1.49 -8.44
CA LEU A 101 5.60 1.31 -9.80
C LEU A 101 5.58 -0.17 -10.20
N ASN A 102 6.68 -0.88 -9.98
CA ASN A 102 6.86 -2.28 -10.36
C ASN A 102 6.09 -3.29 -9.49
N THR A 103 5.66 -2.90 -8.28
CA THR A 103 4.99 -3.82 -7.35
C THR A 103 3.46 -3.75 -7.48
N ALA A 104 2.78 -4.89 -7.47
CA ALA A 104 1.30 -4.94 -7.50
C ALA A 104 0.68 -4.28 -6.25
N SER A 105 -0.48 -3.61 -6.41
CA SER A 105 -1.18 -2.92 -5.32
C SER A 105 -1.57 -3.82 -4.15
N ARG A 106 -1.90 -5.09 -4.41
CA ARG A 106 -2.26 -6.09 -3.39
C ARG A 106 -1.15 -6.37 -2.38
N LYS A 107 0.12 -6.18 -2.76
CA LYS A 107 1.28 -6.44 -1.90
C LYS A 107 1.71 -5.21 -1.08
N LEU A 108 1.01 -4.08 -1.25
CA LEU A 108 1.33 -2.81 -0.63
C LEU A 108 0.31 -2.47 0.46
N SER A 109 0.80 -1.88 1.55
CA SER A 109 -0.04 -1.31 2.60
C SER A 109 -0.87 -0.13 2.10
N ASP A 110 -1.94 0.24 2.80
CA ASP A 110 -2.83 1.34 2.44
C ASP A 110 -2.08 2.67 2.27
N GLU A 111 -1.08 2.92 3.12
CA GLU A 111 -0.22 4.11 3.02
C GLU A 111 0.61 4.09 1.74
N ALA A 112 1.24 2.95 1.44
CA ALA A 112 2.02 2.78 0.22
C ALA A 112 1.15 2.86 -1.05
N GLN A 113 -0.09 2.37 -1.01
CA GLN A 113 -1.05 2.52 -2.10
C GLN A 113 -1.45 3.99 -2.31
N LYS A 114 -1.64 4.77 -1.24
CA LYS A 114 -1.87 6.22 -1.33
C LYS A 114 -0.70 6.93 -2.02
N ILE A 115 0.53 6.58 -1.66
CA ILE A 115 1.74 7.15 -2.28
C ILE A 115 1.81 6.74 -3.76
N LYS A 116 1.56 5.48 -4.08
CA LYS A 116 1.54 5.00 -5.48
C LYS A 116 0.55 5.76 -6.35
N ARG A 117 -0.65 6.08 -5.85
CA ARG A 117 -1.63 6.91 -6.58
C ARG A 117 -1.09 8.32 -6.83
N LYS A 118 -0.46 8.94 -5.84
CA LYS A 118 0.15 10.27 -5.97
C LYS A 118 1.28 10.29 -7.00
N ILE A 119 2.14 9.27 -7.00
CA ILE A 119 3.22 9.13 -7.98
C ILE A 119 2.64 8.99 -9.39
N ARG A 120 1.63 8.15 -9.59
CA ARG A 120 0.97 8.02 -10.91
C ARG A 120 0.35 9.32 -11.40
N ALA A 121 -0.31 10.07 -10.52
CA ALA A 121 -0.85 11.38 -10.86
C ALA A 121 0.27 12.39 -11.20
N ALA A 122 1.37 12.37 -10.47
CA ALA A 122 2.53 13.22 -10.71
C ALA A 122 3.23 12.89 -12.05
N ILE A 123 3.33 11.62 -12.42
CA ILE A 123 3.83 11.18 -13.73
C ILE A 123 2.91 11.68 -14.85
N ALA A 124 1.60 11.59 -14.67
CA ALA A 124 0.64 12.14 -15.65
C ALA A 124 0.78 13.67 -15.81
N SER A 125 1.19 14.39 -14.76
CA SER A 125 1.49 15.83 -14.82
C SER A 125 2.87 16.17 -15.41
N GLY A 126 3.62 15.18 -15.93
CA GLY A 126 4.89 15.39 -16.63
C GLY A 126 6.13 15.49 -15.74
N LYS A 127 6.05 15.11 -14.45
CA LYS A 127 7.23 15.08 -13.59
C LYS A 127 8.11 13.86 -13.92
N SER A 128 9.34 14.12 -14.34
CA SER A 128 10.31 13.09 -14.69
C SER A 128 10.99 12.49 -13.45
N LEU A 129 11.35 11.20 -13.56
CA LEU A 129 12.27 10.54 -12.65
C LEU A 129 13.67 11.11 -12.90
N GLN A 130 14.20 11.92 -12.00
CA GLN A 130 15.64 12.22 -12.03
C GLN A 130 16.36 10.99 -11.51
N CYS A 131 16.81 10.15 -12.43
CA CYS A 131 17.73 9.08 -12.11
C CYS A 131 19.01 9.69 -11.53
N GLY A 132 19.15 9.64 -10.21
CA GLY A 132 20.47 9.72 -9.58
C GLY A 132 21.21 8.44 -9.88
N VAL A 133 21.76 8.33 -11.09
CA VAL A 133 22.77 7.33 -11.42
C VAL A 133 24.03 7.71 -10.64
N LEU A 134 24.45 6.84 -9.72
CA LEU A 134 25.88 6.62 -9.47
C LEU A 134 26.36 5.56 -10.46
#